data_AF-A0A9X4RRV6-F1
#
_entry.id   AF-A0A9X4RRV6-F1
#
_cell.length_a   1.000
_cell.length_b   1.000
_cell.length_c   1.000
_cell.angle_alpha   90.00
_cell.angle_beta   90.00
_cell.angle_gamma   90.00
#
_symmetry.space_group_name_H-M   'P 1'
#
loop_
_entity.id
_entity.type
_entity.pdbx_description
1 polymer ?
#
loop_
_entity_poly.entity_id
_entity_poly.type
_entity_poly.pdbx_seq_one_letter_code
_entity_poly.pdbx_strand_id
1 'polypeptide(L)'
;MKKIKEWGGSFCANPYPITLFLLALVLFVLQWSYPVIMDDKWWLDKPFSLDFMVERYQIWSNRLVIESFALVFSHLPKLFRLFNSLVFVGLLDIILVNSLGRKVKYLFLLVGFFALLPISMFLIPGLMMTNLNYLWPVTAGLASFLLYRSYQERKFKHNIYIYIYILCRVYYYSLLRITSK
;
A
#
# COMPACT_ATOMS: atom_id res chain seq x y z
N MET A 1 -29.02 -23.45 -5.92
CA MET A 1 -27.60 -23.59 -6.32
C MET A 1 -27.24 -22.67 -7.50
N LYS A 2 -27.21 -21.34 -7.31
CA LYS A 2 -27.01 -20.37 -8.41
C LYS A 2 -25.97 -19.27 -8.13
N LYS A 3 -25.13 -19.43 -7.10
CA LYS A 3 -24.24 -18.37 -6.59
C LYS A 3 -22.74 -18.67 -6.59
N ILE A 4 -22.29 -19.74 -7.24
CA ILE A 4 -20.86 -20.13 -7.25
C ILE A 4 -20.17 -19.83 -8.61
N LYS A 5 -20.91 -19.38 -9.63
CA LYS A 5 -20.37 -19.23 -11.00
C LYS A 5 -19.84 -17.84 -11.36
N GLU A 6 -19.83 -16.88 -10.43
CA GLU A 6 -19.45 -15.48 -10.73
C GLU A 6 -17.97 -15.14 -10.41
N TRP A 7 -17.24 -16.00 -9.71
CA TRP A 7 -15.86 -15.70 -9.31
C TRP A 7 -14.82 -15.99 -10.41
N GLY A 8 -15.14 -16.84 -11.39
CA GLY A 8 -14.22 -17.19 -12.48
C GLY A 8 -14.27 -16.25 -13.70
N GLY A 9 -15.34 -15.46 -13.86
CA GLY A 9 -15.56 -14.65 -15.07
C GLY A 9 -14.98 -13.24 -15.04
N SER A 10 -14.61 -12.72 -13.86
CA SER A 10 -14.19 -11.32 -13.69
C SER A 10 -12.70 -11.08 -13.96
N PHE A 11 -11.85 -12.09 -13.74
CA PHE A 11 -10.39 -11.95 -13.91
C PHE A 11 -9.96 -11.79 -15.38
N CYS A 12 -10.69 -12.38 -16.33
CA CYS A 12 -10.41 -12.25 -17.76
C CYS A 12 -11.02 -10.99 -18.40
N ALA A 13 -12.00 -10.35 -17.75
CA ALA A 13 -12.71 -9.19 -18.31
C ALA A 13 -12.00 -7.85 -18.02
N ASN A 14 -11.23 -7.77 -16.93
CA ASN A 14 -10.42 -6.60 -16.60
C ASN A 14 -8.93 -6.99 -16.55
N PRO A 15 -8.11 -6.59 -17.53
CA PRO A 15 -6.69 -6.95 -17.54
C PRO A 15 -5.88 -6.28 -16.43
N TYR A 16 -6.43 -5.27 -15.75
CA TYR A 16 -5.70 -4.44 -14.79
C TYR A 16 -5.00 -5.21 -13.66
N PRO A 17 -5.66 -6.13 -12.90
CA PRO A 17 -4.99 -6.84 -11.80
C PRO A 17 -3.85 -7.73 -12.30
N ILE A 18 -4.01 -8.35 -13.47
CA ILE A 18 -2.96 -9.16 -14.11
C ILE A 18 -1.81 -8.25 -14.54
N THR A 19 -2.09 -7.11 -15.19
CA THR A 19 -1.07 -6.14 -15.57
C THR A 19 -0.31 -5.61 -14.36
N LEU A 20 -1.00 -5.31 -13.27
CA LEU A 20 -0.42 -4.82 -12.02
C LEU A 20 0.51 -5.87 -11.39
N PHE A 21 0.10 -7.13 -11.37
CA PHE A 21 0.93 -8.26 -10.92
C PHE A 21 2.16 -8.45 -11.80
N LEU A 22 1.99 -8.45 -13.14
CA LEU A 22 3.10 -8.56 -14.07
C LEU A 22 4.08 -7.40 -13.93
N LEU A 23 3.59 -6.18 -13.69
CA LEU A 23 4.44 -5.03 -13.40
C LEU A 23 5.25 -5.23 -12.12
N ALA A 24 4.64 -5.74 -11.04
CA ALA A 24 5.37 -6.04 -9.80
C ALA A 24 6.48 -7.08 -10.04
N LEU A 25 6.19 -8.11 -10.83
CA LEU A 25 7.16 -9.14 -11.21
C LEU A 25 8.30 -8.57 -12.05
N VAL A 26 7.99 -7.75 -13.06
CA VAL A 26 9.00 -7.08 -13.91
C VAL A 26 9.88 -6.18 -13.06
N LEU A 27 9.29 -5.36 -12.18
CA LEU A 27 10.05 -4.48 -11.28
C LEU A 27 10.94 -5.28 -10.33
N PHE A 28 10.45 -6.40 -9.78
CA PHE A 28 11.24 -7.29 -8.93
C PHE A 28 12.45 -7.88 -9.68
N VAL A 29 12.25 -8.35 -10.92
CA VAL A 29 13.32 -8.91 -11.76
C VAL A 29 14.31 -7.83 -12.18
N LEU A 30 13.84 -6.65 -12.59
CA LEU A 30 14.70 -5.52 -12.93
C LEU A 30 15.56 -5.10 -11.74
N GLN A 31 14.98 -5.07 -10.55
CA GLN A 31 15.72 -4.82 -9.33
C GLN A 31 16.84 -5.84 -9.10
N TRP A 32 16.76 -7.08 -9.61
CA TRP A 32 17.85 -8.05 -9.52
C TRP A 32 19.14 -7.59 -10.22
N SER A 33 18.98 -6.86 -11.32
CA SER A 33 20.10 -6.41 -12.18
C SER A 33 20.86 -5.23 -11.56
N TYR A 34 20.27 -4.54 -10.58
CA TYR A 34 20.90 -3.39 -9.95
C TYR A 34 21.83 -3.81 -8.80
N PRO A 35 23.09 -3.33 -8.79
CA PRO A 35 24.01 -3.56 -7.69
C PRO A 35 23.57 -2.80 -6.43
N VAL A 36 24.06 -3.27 -5.28
CA VAL A 36 23.97 -2.51 -4.03
C VAL A 36 24.96 -1.36 -4.11
N ILE A 37 24.48 -0.12 -3.94
CA ILE A 37 25.28 1.11 -4.09
C ILE A 37 25.09 2.03 -2.88
N MET A 38 25.90 3.09 -2.80
CA MET A 38 25.76 4.16 -1.80
C MET A 38 25.69 3.64 -0.35
N ASP A 39 24.81 4.22 0.46
CA ASP A 39 24.66 3.93 1.90
C ASP A 39 24.31 2.47 2.18
N ASP A 40 23.71 1.77 1.21
CA ASP A 40 23.35 0.37 1.37
C ASP A 40 24.59 -0.52 1.56
N LYS A 41 25.73 -0.15 0.96
CA LYS A 41 27.00 -0.86 1.19
C LYS A 41 27.41 -0.79 2.65
N TRP A 42 27.27 0.39 3.26
CA TRP A 42 27.60 0.56 4.67
C TRP A 42 26.77 -0.36 5.56
N TRP A 43 25.50 -0.60 5.21
CA TRP A 43 24.59 -1.49 5.94
C TRP A 43 24.87 -2.98 5.75
N LEU A 44 25.48 -3.38 4.63
CA LEU A 44 25.87 -4.78 4.39
C LEU A 44 26.98 -5.24 5.34
N ASP A 45 27.85 -4.32 5.74
CA ASP A 45 29.01 -4.63 6.59
C ASP A 45 28.69 -4.56 8.09
N LYS A 46 27.43 -4.31 8.48
CA LYS A 46 27.03 -4.18 9.88
C LYS A 46 26.53 -5.49 10.46
N PRO A 47 26.86 -5.78 11.73
CA PRO A 47 26.36 -6.98 12.38
C PRO A 47 24.86 -6.89 12.56
N PHE A 48 24.15 -7.98 12.29
CA PHE A 48 22.75 -8.14 12.66
C PHE A 48 22.63 -8.32 14.18
N SER A 49 22.66 -7.21 14.92
CA SER A 49 22.73 -7.19 16.38
C SER A 49 21.85 -6.09 16.98
N LEU A 50 21.20 -6.42 18.11
CA LEU A 50 20.49 -5.42 18.93
C LEU A 50 21.47 -4.43 19.56
N ASP A 51 22.66 -4.86 19.97
CA ASP A 51 23.67 -3.98 20.57
C ASP A 51 24.11 -2.91 19.57
N PHE A 52 24.28 -3.28 18.31
CA PHE A 52 24.55 -2.33 17.23
C PHE A 52 23.41 -1.31 17.05
N MET A 53 22.15 -1.75 17.16
CA MET A 53 21.00 -0.85 17.09
C MET A 53 20.89 0.08 18.29
N VAL A 54 21.25 -0.40 19.50
CA VAL A 54 21.32 0.43 20.72
C VAL A 54 22.42 1.48 20.59
N GLU A 55 23.60 1.09 20.12
CA GLU A 55 24.71 2.01 19.86
C GLU A 55 24.30 3.07 18.81
N ARG A 56 23.66 2.65 17.71
CA ARG A 56 23.13 3.57 16.68
C ARG A 56 22.10 4.56 17.23
N TYR A 57 21.22 4.12 18.12
CA TYR A 57 20.25 4.98 18.79
C TYR A 57 20.94 6.04 19.64
N GLN A 58 21.94 5.64 20.43
CA GLN A 58 22.65 6.53 21.35
C GLN A 58 23.51 7.57 20.62
N ILE A 59 24.12 7.20 19.49
CA ILE A 59 25.07 8.07 18.77
C ILE A 59 24.38 8.96 17.72
N TRP A 60 23.43 8.43 16.95
CA TRP A 60 23.00 9.09 15.71
C TRP A 60 21.49 9.25 15.49
N SER A 61 20.63 8.38 16.02
CA SER A 61 19.38 8.11 15.29
C SER A 61 18.06 8.47 15.98
N ASN A 62 17.40 9.50 15.44
CA ASN A 62 15.95 9.71 15.53
C ASN A 62 15.14 8.78 14.60
N ARG A 63 15.80 7.89 13.84
CA ARG A 63 15.20 7.07 12.76
C ARG A 63 15.29 5.57 13.04
N LEU A 64 15.24 5.19 14.31
CA LEU A 64 15.44 3.81 14.76
C LEU A 64 14.59 2.80 14.01
N VAL A 65 13.32 3.13 13.74
CA VAL A 65 12.39 2.26 12.99
C VAL A 65 12.90 1.98 11.58
N ILE A 66 13.26 3.02 10.83
CA ILE A 66 13.73 2.90 9.44
C ILE A 66 15.05 2.14 9.38
N GLU A 67 15.94 2.42 10.32
CA GLU A 67 17.25 1.78 10.42
C GLU A 67 17.15 0.31 10.82
N SER A 68 16.15 -0.05 11.63
CA SER A 68 15.86 -1.46 11.95
C SER A 68 15.46 -2.23 10.70
N PHE A 69 14.60 -1.64 9.86
CA PHE A 69 14.26 -2.21 8.56
C PHE A 69 15.49 -2.29 7.64
N ALA A 70 16.31 -1.25 7.59
CA ALA A 70 17.54 -1.24 6.80
C ALA A 70 18.50 -2.38 7.21
N LEU A 71 18.67 -2.62 8.52
CA LEU A 71 19.51 -3.71 9.02
C LEU A 71 18.96 -5.10 8.67
N VAL A 72 17.64 -5.30 8.78
CA VAL A 72 16.99 -6.55 8.36
C VAL A 72 17.15 -6.78 6.86
N PHE A 73 16.91 -5.74 6.07
CA PHE A 73 16.92 -5.83 4.62
C PHE A 73 18.32 -5.85 4.02
N SER A 74 19.35 -5.35 4.71
CA SER A 74 20.74 -5.54 4.30
C SER A 74 21.16 -7.01 4.36
N HIS A 75 20.64 -7.77 5.33
CA HIS A 75 20.87 -9.21 5.43
C HIS A 75 19.94 -10.04 4.55
N LEU A 76 18.82 -9.46 4.10
CA LEU A 76 17.80 -10.11 3.28
C LEU A 76 17.47 -9.26 2.03
N PRO A 77 18.46 -8.95 1.15
CA PRO A 77 18.27 -8.00 0.04
C PRO A 77 17.26 -8.48 -0.99
N LYS A 78 17.06 -9.80 -1.12
CA LYS A 78 16.03 -10.39 -1.98
C LYS A 78 14.62 -10.07 -1.48
N LEU A 79 14.42 -10.13 -0.16
CA LEU A 79 13.14 -9.76 0.45
C LEU A 79 12.90 -8.26 0.30
N PHE A 80 13.94 -7.43 0.48
CA PHE A 80 13.82 -6.00 0.24
C PHE A 80 13.31 -5.70 -1.16
N ARG A 81 13.93 -6.29 -2.20
CA ARG A 81 13.53 -6.09 -3.60
C ARG A 81 12.08 -6.51 -3.86
N LEU A 82 11.64 -7.61 -3.26
CA LEU A 82 10.26 -8.08 -3.34
C LEU A 82 9.30 -7.08 -2.70
N PHE A 83 9.56 -6.66 -1.46
CA PHE A 83 8.69 -5.70 -0.79
C PHE A 83 8.72 -4.34 -1.48
N ASN A 84 9.87 -3.89 -1.97
CA ASN A 84 10.00 -2.62 -2.65
C ASN A 84 9.19 -2.57 -3.95
N SER A 85 9.18 -3.65 -4.74
CA SER A 85 8.32 -3.73 -5.94
C SER A 85 6.83 -3.72 -5.56
N LEU A 86 6.44 -4.44 -4.51
CA LEU A 86 5.06 -4.46 -4.03
C LEU A 86 4.61 -3.10 -3.49
N VAL A 87 5.46 -2.41 -2.72
CA VAL A 87 5.18 -1.07 -2.21
C VAL A 87 5.00 -0.09 -3.36
N PHE A 88 5.90 -0.11 -4.35
CA PHE A 88 5.80 0.78 -5.50
C PHE A 88 4.51 0.53 -6.31
N VAL A 89 4.19 -0.74 -6.60
CA VAL A 89 2.96 -1.09 -7.32
C VAL A 89 1.71 -0.78 -6.50
N GLY A 90 1.76 -0.97 -5.18
CA GLY A 90 0.72 -0.57 -4.24
C GLY A 90 0.46 0.95 -4.28
N LEU A 91 1.52 1.76 -4.34
CA LEU A 91 1.42 3.21 -4.53
C LEU A 91 0.68 3.55 -5.83
N LEU A 92 1.06 2.93 -6.94
CA LEU A 92 0.40 3.15 -8.23
C LEU A 92 -1.09 2.79 -8.16
N ASP A 93 -1.43 1.64 -7.57
CA ASP A 93 -2.83 1.23 -7.43
C ASP A 93 -3.63 2.19 -6.54
N ILE A 94 -3.05 2.63 -5.42
CA ILE A 94 -3.65 3.62 -4.52
C ILE A 94 -3.95 4.92 -5.27
N ILE A 95 -3.00 5.43 -6.05
CA ILE A 95 -3.20 6.65 -6.83
C ILE A 95 -4.33 6.45 -7.85
N LEU A 96 -4.31 5.35 -8.60
CA LEU A 96 -5.28 5.10 -9.67
C LEU A 96 -6.69 4.87 -9.15
N VAL A 97 -6.86 4.14 -8.05
CA VAL A 97 -8.16 3.95 -7.40
C VAL A 97 -8.82 5.28 -7.03
N ASN A 98 -8.03 6.28 -6.65
CA ASN A 98 -8.54 7.54 -6.13
C ASN A 98 -8.59 8.70 -7.14
N SER A 99 -8.01 8.53 -8.34
CA SER A 99 -7.91 9.61 -9.33
C SER A 99 -8.51 9.23 -10.68
N LEU A 100 -7.85 8.33 -11.43
CA LEU A 100 -8.13 8.06 -12.85
C LEU A 100 -8.91 6.75 -13.09
N GLY A 101 -9.10 5.95 -12.03
CA GLY A 101 -9.66 4.61 -12.09
C GLY A 101 -8.64 3.54 -12.50
N ARG A 102 -8.91 2.29 -12.11
CA ARG A 102 -8.08 1.11 -12.40
C ARG A 102 -8.17 0.69 -13.88
N LYS A 103 -7.50 1.44 -14.77
CA LYS A 103 -7.39 1.12 -16.20
C LYS A 103 -5.92 1.00 -16.60
N VAL A 104 -5.62 -0.01 -17.43
CA VAL A 104 -4.25 -0.31 -17.89
C VAL A 104 -3.57 0.89 -18.55
N LYS A 105 -4.28 1.66 -19.38
CA LYS A 105 -3.73 2.86 -20.02
C LYS A 105 -3.25 3.92 -19.02
N TYR A 106 -3.95 4.08 -17.89
CA TYR A 106 -3.58 5.05 -16.87
C TYR A 106 -2.46 4.53 -15.98
N LEU A 107 -2.38 3.21 -15.78
CA LEU A 107 -1.22 2.58 -15.13
C LEU A 107 0.06 2.86 -15.90
N PHE A 108 0.09 2.61 -17.20
CA PHE A 108 1.28 2.88 -18.01
C PHE A 108 1.60 4.36 -18.13
N LEU A 109 0.59 5.23 -18.20
CA LEU A 109 0.80 6.68 -18.14
C LEU A 109 1.46 7.09 -16.82
N LEU A 110 0.98 6.56 -15.69
CA LEU A 110 1.54 6.84 -14.37
C LEU A 110 2.97 6.31 -14.25
N VAL A 111 3.24 5.08 -14.69
CA VAL A 111 4.60 4.52 -14.75
C VAL A 111 5.52 5.41 -15.60
N GLY A 112 5.04 5.91 -16.75
CA GLY A 112 5.77 6.85 -17.59
C GLY A 112 6.13 8.14 -16.86
N PHE A 113 5.20 8.74 -16.12
CA PHE A 113 5.51 9.92 -15.29
C PHE A 113 6.56 9.62 -14.22
N PHE A 114 6.46 8.49 -13.54
CA PHE A 114 7.45 8.08 -12.54
C PHE A 114 8.84 7.83 -13.16
N ALA A 115 8.91 7.33 -14.40
CA ALA A 115 10.16 7.14 -15.11
C ALA A 115 10.83 8.47 -15.55
N LEU A 116 10.04 9.51 -15.82
CA LEU A 116 10.54 10.85 -16.20
C LEU A 116 11.02 11.68 -15.01
N LEU A 117 10.57 11.35 -13.81
CA LEU A 117 10.97 12.05 -12.60
C LEU A 117 12.28 11.46 -12.04
N PRO A 118 13.07 12.24 -11.27
CA PRO A 118 14.16 11.70 -10.46
C PRO A 118 13.65 10.68 -9.41
N ILE A 119 12.33 10.55 -9.28
CA ILE A 119 11.63 9.47 -8.55
C ILE A 119 12.00 8.07 -9.10
N SER A 120 12.54 7.95 -10.32
CA SER A 120 13.20 6.72 -10.79
C SER A 120 14.32 6.24 -9.85
N MET A 121 14.92 7.12 -9.04
CA MET A 121 15.85 6.73 -7.97
C MET A 121 15.18 5.82 -6.93
N PHE A 122 13.87 5.94 -6.68
CA PHE A 122 13.18 5.05 -5.74
C PHE A 122 12.95 3.63 -6.28
N LEU A 123 13.19 3.42 -7.57
CA LEU A 123 13.14 2.10 -8.19
C LEU A 123 14.47 1.36 -8.07
N ILE A 124 15.53 2.06 -7.68
CA ILE A 124 16.87 1.49 -7.56
C ILE A 124 16.98 0.81 -6.19
N PRO A 125 17.24 -0.51 -6.15
CA PRO A 125 17.30 -1.26 -4.90
C PRO A 125 18.59 -1.01 -4.11
N GLY A 126 19.62 -0.47 -4.76
CA GLY A 126 20.81 0.06 -4.09
C GLY A 126 20.61 1.45 -3.47
N LEU A 127 19.36 1.90 -3.36
CA LEU A 127 18.94 3.06 -2.58
C LEU A 127 17.93 2.63 -1.51
N MET A 128 18.17 1.50 -0.84
CA MET A 128 17.33 0.93 0.22
C MET A 128 17.00 1.96 1.29
N MET A 129 18.01 2.67 1.79
CA MET A 129 17.79 3.69 2.83
C MET A 129 16.87 4.81 2.33
N THR A 130 17.04 5.24 1.09
CA THR A 130 16.15 6.23 0.45
C THR A 130 14.72 5.69 0.31
N ASN A 131 14.55 4.45 -0.14
CA ASN A 131 13.23 3.84 -0.30
C ASN A 131 12.49 3.66 1.02
N LEU A 132 13.19 3.24 2.07
CA LEU A 132 12.63 3.12 3.41
C LEU A 132 12.31 4.49 4.04
N ASN A 133 13.02 5.56 3.65
CA ASN A 133 12.77 6.92 4.14
C ASN A 133 11.63 7.64 3.40
N TYR A 134 11.40 7.34 2.13
CA TYR A 134 10.50 8.13 1.29
C TYR A 134 9.38 7.29 0.65
N LEU A 135 9.72 6.31 -0.18
CA LEU A 135 8.73 5.53 -0.92
C LEU A 135 7.79 4.77 0.03
N TRP A 136 8.35 4.10 1.03
CA TRP A 136 7.58 3.28 1.97
C TRP A 136 6.67 4.14 2.86
N PRO A 137 7.15 5.22 3.52
CA PRO A 137 6.28 6.09 4.32
C PRO A 137 5.20 6.80 3.50
N VAL A 138 5.50 7.26 2.28
CA VAL A 138 4.49 7.89 1.40
C VAL A 138 3.39 6.88 1.07
N THR A 139 3.77 5.67 0.68
CA THR A 139 2.81 4.61 0.36
C THR A 139 1.98 4.22 1.58
N ALA A 140 2.61 4.02 2.73
CA ALA A 140 1.95 3.67 3.98
C ALA A 140 1.01 4.79 4.47
N GLY A 141 1.42 6.05 4.34
CA GLY A 141 0.61 7.22 4.68
C GLY A 141 -0.64 7.31 3.82
N LEU A 142 -0.51 7.16 2.50
CA LEU A 142 -1.65 7.14 1.59
C LEU A 142 -2.57 5.94 1.87
N ALA A 143 -2.02 4.75 2.09
CA ALA A 143 -2.80 3.57 2.46
C ALA A 143 -3.58 3.79 3.76
N SER A 144 -2.94 4.40 4.77
CA SER A 144 -3.57 4.74 6.05
C SER A 144 -4.72 5.73 5.88
N PHE A 145 -4.56 6.72 5.01
CA PHE A 145 -5.63 7.66 4.68
C PHE A 145 -6.82 6.97 4.03
N LEU A 146 -6.59 6.00 3.12
CA LEU A 146 -7.68 5.22 2.53
C LEU A 146 -8.41 4.34 3.54
N LEU A 147 -7.67 3.70 4.45
CA LEU A 147 -8.26 2.91 5.52
C LEU A 147 -9.11 3.80 6.45
N TYR A 148 -8.60 4.97 6.81
CA TYR A 148 -9.32 5.95 7.60
C TYR A 148 -10.60 6.44 6.90
N ARG A 149 -10.50 6.81 5.62
CA ARG A 149 -11.67 7.20 4.80
C ARG A 149 -12.71 6.09 4.75
N SER A 150 -12.30 4.86 4.45
CA SER A 150 -13.19 3.68 4.43
C SER A 150 -13.86 3.43 5.77
N TYR A 151 -13.15 3.65 6.88
CA TYR A 151 -13.71 3.56 8.23
C TYR A 151 -14.78 4.64 8.46
N GLN A 152 -14.50 5.89 8.08
CA GLN A 152 -15.48 6.99 8.24
C GLN A 152 -16.72 6.78 7.38
N GLU A 153 -16.58 6.35 6.12
CA GLU A 153 -17.71 6.05 5.24
C GLU A 153 -18.59 4.91 5.81
N ARG A 154 -17.96 3.88 6.39
CA ARG A 154 -18.69 2.78 7.05
C ARG A 154 -19.42 3.25 8.31
N LYS A 155 -18.76 4.06 9.15
CA LYS A 155 -19.37 4.64 10.37
C LYS A 155 -20.56 5.53 10.02
N PHE A 156 -20.43 6.37 9.00
CA PHE A 156 -21.51 7.24 8.53
C PHE A 156 -22.71 6.43 7.99
N LYS A 157 -22.47 5.43 7.14
CA LYS A 157 -23.54 4.53 6.64
C LYS A 157 -24.24 3.80 7.78
N HIS A 158 -23.49 3.25 8.74
CA HIS A 158 -24.05 2.57 9.91
C HIS A 158 -24.97 3.50 10.72
N ASN A 159 -24.54 4.74 10.96
CA ASN A 159 -25.36 5.73 11.66
C ASN A 159 -26.65 6.06 10.90
N ILE A 160 -26.61 6.21 9.57
CA ILE A 160 -27.81 6.42 8.75
C ILE A 160 -28.80 5.26 8.88
N TYR A 161 -28.34 4.01 8.85
CA TYR A 161 -29.23 2.86 9.00
C TYR A 161 -29.89 2.82 10.38
N ILE A 162 -29.17 3.20 11.45
CA ILE A 162 -29.73 3.33 12.80
C ILE A 162 -30.81 4.42 12.82
N TYR A 163 -30.53 5.60 12.25
CA TYR A 163 -31.51 6.68 12.19
C TYR A 163 -32.78 6.28 11.42
N ILE A 164 -32.63 5.64 10.25
CA ILE A 164 -33.76 5.13 9.47
C ILE A 164 -34.55 4.09 10.27
N TYR A 165 -33.88 3.16 10.96
CA TYR A 165 -34.52 2.15 11.79
C TYR A 165 -35.34 2.76 12.94
N ILE A 166 -34.79 3.78 13.62
CA ILE A 166 -35.50 4.52 14.68
C ILE A 166 -36.73 5.22 14.10
N LEU A 167 -36.60 5.91 12.96
CA LEU A 167 -37.71 6.57 12.27
C LEU A 167 -38.81 5.58 11.88
N CYS A 168 -38.45 4.43 11.32
CA CYS A 168 -39.41 3.38 10.97
C CYS A 168 -40.11 2.80 12.21
N ARG A 169 -39.40 2.61 13.33
CA ARG A 169 -39.99 2.15 14.59
C ARG A 169 -40.98 3.17 15.15
N VAL A 170 -40.61 4.45 15.19
CA VAL A 170 -41.50 5.53 15.65
C VAL A 170 -42.76 5.57 14.80
N TYR A 171 -42.62 5.56 13.46
CA TYR A 171 -43.76 5.54 12.55
C TYR A 171 -44.67 4.32 12.75
N TYR A 172 -44.10 3.13 12.91
CA TYR A 172 -44.84 1.89 13.18
C TYR A 172 -45.65 1.97 14.49
N TYR A 173 -45.06 2.47 15.58
CA TYR A 173 -45.77 2.65 16.85
C TYR A 173 -46.86 3.72 16.77
N SER A 174 -46.64 4.80 16.02
CA SER A 174 -47.66 5.81 15.76
C SER A 174 -48.85 5.24 14.97
N LEU A 175 -48.60 4.38 13.98
CA LEU A 175 -49.65 3.71 13.19
C LEU A 175 -50.48 2.74 14.03
N LEU A 176 -49.81 1.89 14.84
CA LEU A 176 -50.49 0.96 15.75
C LEU A 176 -51.44 1.67 16.71
N ARG A 177 -51.07 2.87 17.19
CA ARG A 177 -51.87 3.68 18.11
C ARG A 177 -53.11 4.29 17.46
N ILE A 178 -53.09 4.49 16.14
CA ILE A 178 -54.23 5.01 15.37
C ILE A 178 -55.22 3.89 15.06
N THR A 179 -54.73 2.68 14.78
CA THR A 179 -55.57 1.52 14.45
C THR A 179 -56.16 0.80 15.66
N SER A 180 -55.70 1.10 16.88
CA SER A 180 -56.19 0.49 18.13
C SER A 180 -57.29 1.32 18.83
N LYS A 181 -57.91 2.25 18.12
CA LYS A 181 -59.10 3.02 18.55
C LYS A 181 -60.25 2.70 17.60
#